data_AF-A0A2N3DEC0-F1
#
_entry.id   AF-A0A2N3DEC0-F1
#
_cell.length_a   1.000
_cell.length_b   1.000
_cell.length_c   1.000
_cell.angle_alpha   90.00
_cell.angle_beta   90.00
_cell.angle_gamma   90.00
#
_symmetry.space_group_name_H-M   'P 1'
#
loop_
_entity.id
_entity.type
_entity.pdbx_description
1 polymer ?
#
loop_
_entity_poly.entity_id
_entity_poly.type
_entity_poly.pdbx_seq_one_letter_code
_entity_poly.pdbx_strand_id
1 'polypeptide(L)' 'TYSRAYIHHLVKSGEMLGAMLVTEHNLSFYQALMQAMRDAISERRFASFSRRFLRDYLRQEG' A
#
# COMPACT_ATOMS: atom_id res chain seq x y z
N THR A 1 -13.65 -1.81 -7.33
CA THR A 1 -12.24 -2.25 -7.22
C THR A 1 -11.83 -2.89 -8.53
N TYR A 2 -10.71 -2.44 -9.11
CA TYR A 2 -10.14 -3.05 -10.31
C TYR A 2 -9.34 -4.32 -9.94
N SER A 3 -9.38 -5.35 -10.78
CA SER A 3 -8.61 -6.56 -10.54
C SER A 3 -7.12 -6.35 -10.84
N ARG A 4 -6.24 -7.11 -10.18
CA ARG A 4 -4.80 -7.10 -10.46
C ARG A 4 -4.50 -7.45 -11.92
N ALA A 5 -5.24 -8.40 -12.49
CA ALA A 5 -5.10 -8.80 -13.90
C ALA A 5 -5.45 -7.65 -14.86
N TYR A 6 -6.49 -6.87 -14.55
CA TYR A 6 -6.89 -5.72 -15.35
C TYR A 6 -5.87 -4.58 -15.29
N ILE A 7 -5.39 -4.24 -14.08
CA ILE A 7 -4.33 -3.23 -13.92
C ILE A 7 -3.04 -3.69 -14.63
N HIS A 8 -2.67 -4.96 -14.47
CA HIS A 8 -1.50 -5.53 -15.17
C HIS A 8 -1.64 -5.42 -16.69
N HIS A 9 -2.82 -5.71 -17.24
CA HIS A 9 -3.09 -5.52 -18.67
C HIS A 9 -2.90 -4.06 -19.10
N LEU A 10 -3.50 -3.09 -18.38
CA LEU A 10 -3.38 -1.66 -18.71
C LEU A 10 -1.92 -1.18 -18.67
N VAL A 11 -1.17 -1.58 -17.64
CA VAL A 11 0.25 -1.24 -17.51
C VAL A 11 1.06 -1.85 -18.65
N LYS A 12 0.82 -3.12 -19.00
CA LYS A 12 1.52 -3.80 -20.10
C LYS A 12 1.20 -3.19 -21.46
N SER A 13 -0.02 -2.68 -21.66
CA SER A 13 -0.46 -2.04 -22.89
C SER A 13 0.02 -0.58 -23.03
N GLY A 14 0.63 0.01 -21.98
CA GLY A 14 1.07 1.41 -21.99
C GLY A 14 -0.07 2.43 -21.85
N GLU A 15 -1.23 2.00 -21.35
CA GLU A 15 -2.40 2.84 -21.20
C GLU A 15 -2.23 3.82 -20.02
N MET A 16 -2.53 5.10 -20.24
CA MET A 16 -2.42 6.15 -19.20
C MET A 16 -3.27 5.83 -17.97
N LEU A 17 -4.43 5.18 -18.18
CA LEU A 17 -5.30 4.71 -17.10
C LEU A 17 -4.58 3.75 -16.14
N GLY A 18 -3.66 2.91 -16.65
CA GLY A 18 -2.86 2.02 -15.82
C GLY A 18 -2.01 2.80 -14.81
N ALA A 19 -1.32 3.85 -15.27
CA ALA A 19 -0.51 4.72 -14.41
C ALA A 19 -1.36 5.49 -13.39
N MET A 20 -2.54 5.98 -13.81
CA MET A 20 -3.47 6.67 -12.91
C MET A 20 -3.95 5.76 -11.77
N LEU A 21 -4.40 4.54 -12.09
CA LEU A 21 -4.90 3.59 -11.11
C LEU A 21 -3.82 3.12 -10.13
N VAL A 22 -2.59 2.90 -10.62
CA VAL A 22 -1.45 2.58 -9.76
C VAL A 22 -1.11 3.75 -8.84
N THR A 23 -1.14 4.99 -9.35
CA THR A 23 -0.88 6.19 -8.54
C THR A 23 -1.94 6.37 -7.46
N GLU A 24 -3.22 6.24 -7.80
CA GLU A 24 -4.34 6.30 -6.85
C GLU A 24 -4.19 5.24 -5.76
N HIS A 25 -3.87 4.00 -6.14
CA HIS A 25 -3.64 2.90 -5.20
C HIS A 25 -2.46 3.17 -4.26
N ASN A 26 -1.32 3.57 -4.81
CA ASN A 26 -0.11 3.86 -4.03
C ASN A 26 -0.36 4.99 -3.04
N LEU A 27 -0.94 6.10 -3.50
CA LEU A 27 -1.24 7.24 -2.63
C LEU A 27 -2.19 6.84 -1.50
N SER A 28 -3.24 6.08 -1.81
CA SER A 28 -4.19 5.58 -0.80
C SER A 28 -3.51 4.67 0.22
N PHE A 29 -2.63 3.76 -0.23
CA PHE A 29 -1.84 2.90 0.65
C PHE A 29 -0.94 3.71 1.58
N TYR A 30 -0.17 4.67 1.04
CA TYR A 30 0.71 5.51 1.85
C TYR A 30 -0.07 6.36 2.86
N GLN A 31 -1.22 6.92 2.47
CA GLN A 31 -2.07 7.67 3.40
C GLN A 31 -2.57 6.78 4.55
N ALA A 32 -3.04 5.56 4.24
CA ALA A 32 -3.49 4.60 5.24
C ALA A 32 -2.35 4.16 6.18
N LEU A 33 -1.16 3.89 5.63
CA LEU A 33 0.03 3.55 6.41
C LEU A 33 0.39 4.69 7.37
N MET A 34 0.44 5.92 6.89
CA MET A 34 0.77 7.08 7.70
C MET A 34 -0.29 7.35 8.77
N GLN A 35 -1.58 7.12 8.48
CA GLN A 35 -2.64 7.21 9.48
C GLN A 35 -2.44 6.18 10.60
N ALA A 36 -2.22 4.91 10.24
CA ALA A 36 -1.98 3.86 11.21
C ALA A 36 -0.73 4.11 12.08
N MET A 37 0.32 4.71 11.49
CA MET A 37 1.50 5.16 12.22
C MET A 37 1.15 6.26 13.24
N ARG A 38 0.39 7.29 12.84
CA ARG A 38 -0.06 8.37 13.75
C ARG A 38 -0.90 7.82 14.90
N ASP A 39 -1.83 6.92 14.62
CA ASP A 39 -2.67 6.30 15.66
C ASP A 39 -1.82 5.50 16.66
N ALA A 40 -0.84 4.73 16.15
CA ALA A 40 0.06 3.95 16.99
C ALA A 40 0.98 4.82 17.86
N ILE A 41 1.39 5.99 17.38
CA ILE A 41 2.16 6.97 18.16
C ILE A 41 1.29 7.55 19.28
N SER A 42 0.08 8.00 18.97
CA SER A 42 -0.88 8.55 19.94
C SER A 42 -1.20 7.57 21.07
N GLU A 43 -1.28 6.28 20.74
CA GLU A 43 -1.52 5.19 21.69
C GLU A 43 -0.23 4.63 22.35
N ARG A 44 0.94 5.26 22.12
CA ARG A 44 2.25 4.82 22.64
C ARG A 44 2.61 3.36 22.31
N ARG A 45 2.12 2.83 21.18
CA ARG A 45 2.35 1.44 20.72
C ARG A 45 3.12 1.34 19.39
N PHE A 46 3.80 2.40 18.98
CA PHE A 46 4.47 2.48 17.67
C PHE A 46 5.50 1.36 17.43
N ALA A 47 6.33 1.01 18.42
CA ALA A 47 7.34 -0.05 18.27
C ALA A 47 6.73 -1.44 18.01
N SER A 48 5.58 -1.74 18.61
CA SER A 48 4.83 -2.97 18.35
C SER A 48 4.22 -2.96 16.95
N PHE A 49 3.63 -1.82 16.56
CA PHE A 49 3.09 -1.61 15.23
C PHE A 49 4.14 -1.81 14.13
N SER A 50 5.30 -1.16 14.24
CA SER A 50 6.35 -1.21 13.22
C SER A 50 6.91 -2.63 13.04
N ARG A 51 7.18 -3.33 14.16
CA ARG A 51 7.65 -4.73 14.13
C ARG A 51 6.65 -5.66 13.44
N ARG A 52 5.34 -5.50 13.73
CA ARG A 52 4.28 -6.28 13.07
C ARG A 52 4.22 -5.96 11.59
N PHE A 53 4.15 -4.66 11.24
CA PHE A 53 4.06 -4.21 9.86
C PHE A 53 5.23 -4.74 9.02
N LEU A 54 6.47 -4.58 9.48
CA LEU A 54 7.66 -5.04 8.76
C LEU A 54 7.68 -6.56 8.59
N ARG A 55 7.35 -7.33 9.63
CA ARG A 55 7.29 -8.79 9.53
C ARG A 55 6.28 -9.26 8.49
N ASP A 56 5.10 -8.63 8.47
CA ASP A 56 4.02 -9.05 7.58
C ASP A 56 4.27 -8.55 6.14
N TYR A 57 4.85 -7.37 5.97
CA TYR A 57 5.24 -6.80 4.67
C TYR A 57 6.35 -7.63 3.99
N LEU A 58 7.42 -7.96 4.72
CA LEU A 58 8.52 -8.76 4.18
C LEU A 58 8.12 -10.22 3.86
N ARG A 59 7.09 -10.76 4.54
CA ARG A 59 6.51 -12.07 4.20
C ARG A 59 5.75 -12.07 2.87
N GLN A 60 5.26 -10.92 2.43
CA GLN A 60 4.54 -10.79 1.16
C GLN A 60 5.47 -10.56 -0.03
N GLU A 61 6.71 -10.14 0.22
CA GLU A 61 7.75 -9.93 -0.82
C GLU A 61 8.58 -11.20 -1.11
N GLY A 62 8.43 -12.26 -0.32
CA GLY A 62 9.13 -13.55 -0.48
C GLY A 62 8.35 -14.62 -1.23
#